data_AF-A0A536K9X8-F1
#
_entry.id   AF-A0A536K9X8-F1
#
_cell.length_a   1.000
_cell.length_b   1.000
_cell.length_c   1.000
_cell.angle_alpha   90.00
_cell.angle_beta   90.00
_cell.angle_gamma   90.00
#
_symmetry.space_group_name_H-M   'P 1'
#
loop_
_entity.id
_entity.type
_entity.pdbx_description
1 polymer ?
#
loop_
_entity_poly.entity_id
_entity_poly.type
_entity_poly.pdbx_seq_one_letter_code
_entity_poly.pdbx_strand_id
1 'polypeptide(L)'
;MTVIPEHVRAQLKARFELRLTGPVDLTLYTRPGSSRLILPAGLGCATCEDARQMAELLRDAAPEKVTLDVVDTSRDQGRAEADQVNDVPTMALGVDGESGRIRFQGLPTGTEFPALIDAIERVSRAEHSLNAVSLAELAKLKEPTEVMVFATPT
;
A
#
# COMPACT_ATOMS: atom_id res chain seq x y z
N MET A 1 -12.07 14.27 9.99
CA MET A 1 -10.71 14.77 10.24
C MET A 1 -9.92 14.51 8.98
N THR A 2 -9.35 15.53 8.36
CA THR A 2 -8.45 15.34 7.22
C THR A 2 -7.20 14.66 7.76
N VAL A 3 -6.98 13.40 7.37
CA VAL A 3 -5.85 12.59 7.85
C VAL A 3 -4.50 13.25 7.49
N ILE A 4 -4.46 14.11 6.46
CA ILE A 4 -3.20 14.63 5.92
C ILE A 4 -3.27 16.16 5.66
N PRO A 5 -2.42 16.97 6.33
CA PRO A 5 -2.36 18.42 6.15
C PRO A 5 -1.91 18.88 4.75
N GLU A 6 -2.30 20.09 4.34
CA GLU A 6 -1.99 20.65 3.01
C GLU A 6 -0.49 20.74 2.70
N HIS A 7 0.32 21.12 3.70
CA HIS A 7 1.78 21.20 3.52
C HIS A 7 2.41 19.84 3.19
N VAL A 8 1.86 18.75 3.73
CA VAL A 8 2.31 17.39 3.43
C VAL A 8 1.99 17.02 1.99
N ARG A 9 0.84 17.47 1.46
CA ARG A 9 0.46 17.24 0.05
C ARG A 9 1.46 17.88 -0.91
N ALA A 10 1.81 19.13 -0.66
CA ALA A 10 2.79 19.86 -1.48
C ALA A 10 4.17 19.19 -1.44
N GLN A 11 4.62 18.77 -0.25
CA GLN A 11 5.90 18.06 -0.09
C GLN A 11 5.89 16.70 -0.79
N LEU A 12 4.80 15.94 -0.66
CA LEU A 12 4.64 14.64 -1.31
C LEU A 12 4.68 14.77 -2.83
N LYS A 13 3.95 15.75 -3.38
CA LYS A 13 3.94 16.02 -4.82
C LYS A 13 5.34 16.36 -5.33
N ALA A 14 6.02 17.33 -4.71
CA ALA A 14 7.38 17.72 -5.10
C ALA A 14 8.36 16.54 -5.01
N ARG A 15 8.22 15.70 -3.99
CA ARG A 15 9.03 14.50 -3.81
C ARG A 15 8.77 13.49 -4.93
N PHE A 16 7.52 13.19 -5.25
CA PHE A 16 7.16 12.23 -6.29
C PHE A 16 7.55 12.70 -7.70
N GLU A 17 7.40 13.99 -8.02
CA GLU A 17 7.85 14.58 -9.29
C GLU A 17 9.36 14.37 -9.52
N LEU A 18 10.16 14.48 -8.47
CA LEU A 18 11.61 14.31 -8.55
C LEU A 18 12.04 12.83 -8.51
N ARG A 19 11.25 11.97 -7.86
CA ARG A 19 11.71 10.64 -7.46
C ARG A 19 11.10 9.50 -8.26
N LEU A 20 9.89 9.63 -8.80
CA LEU A 20 9.22 8.56 -9.54
C LEU A 20 9.65 8.56 -11.01
N THR A 21 10.12 7.41 -11.49
CA THR A 21 10.59 7.24 -12.87
C THR A 21 9.63 6.37 -13.69
N GLY A 22 9.11 5.30 -13.11
CA GLY A 22 8.17 4.35 -13.72
C GLY A 22 6.76 4.39 -13.09
N PRO A 23 5.79 3.70 -13.70
CA PRO A 23 4.45 3.56 -13.15
C PRO A 23 4.44 2.72 -11.87
N VAL A 24 3.43 2.91 -11.03
CA VAL A 24 3.16 2.16 -9.81
C VAL A 24 1.67 1.90 -9.73
N ASP A 25 1.30 0.64 -9.56
CA ASP A 25 -0.07 0.23 -9.34
C ASP A 25 -0.33 0.09 -7.84
N LEU A 26 -1.11 1.03 -7.28
CA LEU A 26 -1.56 0.98 -5.90
C LEU A 26 -2.94 0.35 -5.85
N THR A 27 -3.07 -0.83 -5.23
CA THR A 27 -4.37 -1.46 -4.96
C THR A 27 -4.70 -1.32 -3.48
N LEU A 28 -5.85 -0.76 -3.17
CA LEU A 28 -6.40 -0.70 -1.80
C LEU A 28 -7.50 -1.74 -1.64
N TYR A 29 -7.25 -2.73 -0.79
CA TYR A 29 -8.27 -3.65 -0.31
C TYR A 29 -8.93 -3.07 0.92
N THR A 30 -10.25 -2.98 0.87
CA THR A 30 -11.06 -2.32 1.87
C THR A 30 -12.35 -3.09 2.12
N ARG A 31 -13.11 -2.63 3.10
CA ARG A 31 -14.47 -3.05 3.39
C ARG A 31 -15.23 -1.85 3.96
N PRO A 32 -16.55 -1.72 3.74
CA PRO A 32 -17.32 -0.66 4.36
C PRO A 32 -17.02 -0.53 5.85
N GLY A 33 -16.57 0.66 6.25
CA GLY A 33 -16.42 1.01 7.65
C GLY A 33 -17.78 0.98 8.34
N SER A 34 -17.81 0.47 9.57
CA SER A 34 -18.99 0.36 10.41
C SER A 34 -19.56 1.74 10.74
N SER A 35 -20.29 2.33 9.80
CA SER A 35 -20.45 3.79 9.76
C SER A 35 -21.35 4.34 10.86
N ARG A 36 -22.07 3.52 11.64
CA ARG A 36 -22.86 3.95 12.82
C ARG A 36 -23.12 2.87 13.89
N LEU A 37 -22.58 1.67 13.75
CA LEU A 37 -22.88 0.53 14.63
C LEU A 37 -21.58 -0.09 15.13
N ILE A 38 -21.50 -0.40 16.43
CA ILE A 38 -20.45 -1.26 16.95
C ILE A 38 -20.75 -2.66 16.41
N LEU A 39 -19.98 -3.09 15.41
CA LEU A 39 -20.08 -4.44 14.88
C LEU A 39 -19.25 -5.39 15.76
N PRO A 40 -19.65 -6.67 15.88
CA PRO A 40 -18.80 -7.68 16.49
C PRO A 40 -17.41 -7.73 15.83
N ALA A 41 -16.41 -8.19 16.57
CA ALA A 41 -15.04 -8.31 16.06
C ALA A 41 -15.03 -9.06 14.71
N GLY A 42 -14.41 -8.46 13.69
CA GLY A 42 -14.32 -9.01 12.33
C GLY A 42 -15.39 -8.56 11.33
N LEU A 43 -16.42 -7.83 11.74
CA LEU A 43 -17.52 -7.42 10.85
C LEU A 43 -17.39 -6.02 10.24
N GLY A 44 -16.36 -5.24 10.60
CA GLY A 44 -16.12 -3.90 10.04
C GLY A 44 -14.66 -3.51 10.04
N CYS A 45 -14.34 -2.43 9.33
CA CYS A 45 -12.98 -1.91 9.23
C CYS A 45 -12.93 -0.45 9.70
N ALA A 46 -12.39 -0.24 10.91
CA ALA A 46 -12.38 1.07 11.55
C ALA A 46 -11.51 2.10 10.81
N THR A 47 -10.42 1.65 10.19
CA THR A 47 -9.41 2.50 9.54
C THR A 47 -9.48 2.49 8.01
N CYS A 48 -10.44 1.78 7.42
CA CYS A 48 -10.53 1.64 5.97
C CYS A 48 -10.82 2.95 5.23
N GLU A 49 -11.60 3.84 5.84
CA GLU A 49 -11.88 5.16 5.26
C GLU A 49 -10.62 6.05 5.29
N ASP A 50 -9.87 6.01 6.39
CA ASP A 50 -8.60 6.73 6.51
C ASP A 50 -7.56 6.20 5.52
N ALA A 51 -7.49 4.87 5.35
CA ALA A 51 -6.63 4.23 4.36
C ALA A 51 -7.02 4.64 2.93
N ARG A 52 -8.32 4.79 2.65
CA ARG A 52 -8.82 5.28 1.37
C ARG A 52 -8.37 6.70 1.08
N GLN A 53 -8.55 7.61 2.04
CA GLN A 53 -8.11 8.99 1.89
C GLN A 53 -6.58 9.10 1.68
N MET A 54 -5.82 8.23 2.34
CA MET A 54 -4.37 8.14 2.15
C MET A 54 -4.00 7.62 0.75
N ALA A 55 -4.64 6.56 0.27
CA ALA A 55 -4.41 6.03 -1.08
C ALA A 55 -4.76 7.05 -2.17
N GLU A 56 -5.88 7.76 -2.01
CA GLU A 56 -6.30 8.83 -2.90
C GLU A 56 -5.29 9.99 -2.90
N LEU A 57 -4.73 10.36 -1.74
CA LEU A 57 -3.66 11.35 -1.68
C LEU A 57 -2.42 10.90 -2.48
N LEU A 58 -1.99 9.65 -2.32
CA LEU A 58 -0.80 9.13 -3.00
C LEU A 58 -0.98 9.15 -4.52
N ARG A 59 -2.17 8.78 -5.00
CA ARG A 59 -2.58 8.89 -6.40
C ARG A 59 -2.54 10.36 -6.85
N ASP A 60 -3.20 11.26 -6.12
CA ASP A 60 -3.31 12.68 -6.47
C ASP A 60 -1.95 13.39 -6.51
N ALA A 61 -0.97 12.93 -5.74
CA ALA A 61 0.37 13.48 -5.73
C ALA A 61 1.17 13.17 -7.01
N ALA A 62 0.85 12.08 -7.71
CA ALA A 62 1.51 11.71 -8.97
C ALA A 62 0.55 10.95 -9.91
N PRO A 63 -0.51 11.59 -10.42
CA PRO A 63 -1.59 10.91 -11.14
C PRO A 63 -1.14 10.27 -12.47
N GLU A 64 -0.03 10.72 -13.04
CA GLU A 64 0.56 10.13 -14.25
C GLU A 64 1.42 8.89 -13.98
N LYS A 65 1.78 8.65 -12.71
CA LYS A 65 2.70 7.57 -12.31
C LYS A 65 2.07 6.59 -11.34
N VAL A 66 1.13 7.02 -10.51
CA VAL A 66 0.47 6.18 -9.51
C VAL A 66 -0.97 5.98 -9.94
N THR A 67 -1.34 4.75 -10.28
CA THR A 67 -2.73 4.34 -10.48
C THR A 67 -3.31 3.86 -9.16
N LEU A 68 -4.64 3.99 -8.98
CA LEU A 68 -5.33 3.51 -7.78
C LEU A 68 -6.49 2.61 -8.19
N ASP A 69 -6.44 1.36 -7.75
CA ASP A 69 -7.57 0.42 -7.77
C ASP A 69 -8.10 0.21 -6.34
N VAL A 70 -9.42 0.18 -6.17
CA VAL A 70 -10.06 0.02 -4.85
C VAL A 70 -10.96 -1.20 -4.86
N VAL A 71 -10.54 -2.22 -4.12
CA VAL A 71 -11.22 -3.52 -4.04
C VAL A 71 -12.01 -3.60 -2.73
N ASP A 72 -13.34 -3.61 -2.83
CA ASP A 72 -14.21 -3.92 -1.69
C ASP A 72 -14.32 -5.43 -1.51
N THR A 73 -13.58 -5.96 -0.53
CA THR A 73 -13.53 -7.38 -0.21
C THR A 73 -14.87 -7.98 0.24
N SER A 74 -15.85 -7.16 0.64
CA SER A 74 -17.20 -7.65 0.94
C SER A 74 -18.04 -7.90 -0.32
N ARG A 75 -17.65 -7.31 -1.45
CA ARG A 75 -18.35 -7.41 -2.73
C ARG A 75 -17.63 -8.29 -3.73
N ASP A 76 -16.31 -8.33 -3.66
CA ASP A 76 -15.44 -9.09 -4.55
C ASP A 76 -14.48 -9.98 -3.77
N GLN A 77 -15.02 -11.05 -3.20
CA GLN A 77 -14.24 -12.05 -2.46
C GLN A 77 -13.27 -12.80 -3.37
N GLY A 78 -13.66 -13.04 -4.64
CA GLY A 78 -12.83 -13.74 -5.60
C GLY A 78 -11.52 -12.99 -5.90
N ARG A 79 -11.58 -11.66 -6.02
CA ARG A 79 -10.37 -10.84 -6.19
C ARG A 79 -9.46 -10.91 -4.97
N ALA A 80 -10.00 -10.78 -3.76
CA ALA A 80 -9.22 -10.86 -2.53
C ALA A 80 -8.55 -12.23 -2.35
N GLU A 81 -9.25 -13.32 -2.67
CA GLU A 81 -8.71 -14.69 -2.64
C GLU A 81 -7.60 -14.89 -3.68
N ALA A 82 -7.81 -14.42 -4.92
CA ALA A 82 -6.83 -14.52 -6.00
C ALA A 82 -5.53 -13.78 -5.66
N ASP A 83 -5.65 -12.61 -5.04
CA ASP A 83 -4.51 -11.80 -4.61
C ASP A 83 -3.98 -12.23 -3.22
N GLN A 84 -4.55 -13.25 -2.59
CA GLN A 84 -4.15 -13.76 -1.27
C GLN A 84 -4.17 -12.66 -0.19
N VAL A 85 -5.21 -11.82 -0.18
CA VAL A 85 -5.41 -10.76 0.80
C VAL A 85 -6.48 -11.20 1.81
N ASN A 86 -6.03 -11.48 3.03
CA ASN A 86 -6.90 -11.97 4.10
C ASN A 86 -7.42 -10.85 5.02
N ASP A 87 -6.66 -9.75 5.14
CA ASP A 87 -6.92 -8.67 6.09
C ASP A 87 -7.10 -7.31 5.41
N VAL A 88 -7.93 -6.46 6.00
CA VAL A 88 -8.20 -5.09 5.52
C VAL A 88 -8.08 -4.05 6.65
N PRO A 89 -7.64 -2.81 6.36
CA PRO A 89 -7.24 -2.34 5.04
C PRO A 89 -5.87 -2.91 4.64
N THR A 90 -5.67 -3.17 3.34
CA THR A 90 -4.36 -3.56 2.81
C THR A 90 -4.04 -2.70 1.59
N MET A 91 -2.89 -2.06 1.58
CA MET A 91 -2.34 -1.37 0.41
C MET A 91 -1.29 -2.27 -0.24
N ALA A 92 -1.50 -2.65 -1.49
CA ALA A 92 -0.56 -3.43 -2.28
C ALA A 92 0.06 -2.57 -3.39
N LEU A 93 1.38 -2.65 -3.54
CA LEU A 93 2.15 -1.95 -4.55
C LEU A 93 2.67 -2.94 -5.61
N GLY A 94 2.32 -2.69 -6.86
CA GLY A 94 2.73 -3.46 -8.03
C GLY A 94 3.20 -2.57 -9.19
N VAL A 95 3.49 -3.20 -10.32
CA VAL A 95 3.84 -2.57 -11.60
C VAL A 95 3.23 -3.37 -12.74
N ASP A 96 2.97 -2.72 -13.87
CA ASP A 96 2.55 -3.34 -15.12
C ASP A 96 1.31 -4.26 -14.99
N GLY A 97 0.39 -3.92 -14.08
CA GLY A 97 -0.83 -4.67 -13.82
C GLY A 97 -0.64 -5.97 -13.05
N GLU A 98 0.57 -6.25 -12.55
CA GLU A 98 0.82 -7.39 -11.68
C GLU A 98 0.26 -7.15 -10.26
N SER A 99 -0.26 -8.20 -9.63
CA SER A 99 -0.69 -8.13 -8.22
C SER A 99 0.48 -7.68 -7.34
N GLY A 100 0.26 -6.61 -6.59
CA GLY A 100 1.26 -6.04 -5.71
C GLY A 100 1.78 -7.02 -4.66
N ARG A 101 3.10 -7.28 -4.69
CA ARG A 101 3.78 -8.19 -3.76
C ARG A 101 4.35 -7.47 -2.53
N ILE A 102 4.49 -6.14 -2.57
CA ILE A 102 4.79 -5.32 -1.39
C ILE A 102 3.46 -4.86 -0.82
N ARG A 103 3.19 -5.22 0.45
CA ARG A 103 1.88 -5.03 1.07
C ARG A 103 2.02 -4.37 2.44
N PHE A 104 1.21 -3.35 2.68
CA PHE A 104 1.03 -2.72 3.98
C PHE A 104 -0.35 -3.13 4.50
N GLN A 105 -0.36 -4.04 5.48
CA GLN A 105 -1.58 -4.49 6.15
C GLN A 105 -1.84 -3.60 7.37
N GLY A 106 -2.98 -2.93 7.41
CA GLY A 106 -3.31 -1.87 8.35
C GLY A 106 -3.17 -0.46 7.76
N LEU A 107 -3.22 0.55 8.63
CA LEU A 107 -3.09 1.96 8.25
C LEU A 107 -1.65 2.46 8.53
N PRO A 108 -0.82 2.72 7.50
CA PRO A 108 0.58 3.11 7.68
C PRO A 108 0.72 4.60 8.04
N THR A 109 0.45 4.92 9.30
CA THR A 109 0.58 6.28 9.87
C THR A 109 1.88 6.43 10.68
N GLY A 110 2.15 7.65 11.14
CA GLY A 110 3.31 7.93 12.00
C GLY A 110 4.63 7.62 11.30
N THR A 111 5.46 6.82 11.95
CA THR A 111 6.78 6.38 11.47
C THR A 111 6.72 5.43 10.26
N GLU A 112 5.55 4.84 9.97
CA GLU A 112 5.34 3.95 8.82
C GLU A 112 4.92 4.68 7.54
N PHE A 113 4.44 5.91 7.64
CA PHE A 113 4.09 6.68 6.44
C PHE A 113 5.31 6.92 5.52
N PRO A 114 6.48 7.33 6.05
CA PRO A 114 7.71 7.39 5.25
C PRO A 114 8.12 6.05 4.61
N ALA A 115 7.86 4.91 5.27
CA ALA A 115 8.17 3.59 4.71
C ALA A 115 7.28 3.27 3.50
N LEU A 116 6.00 3.64 3.54
CA LEU A 116 5.11 3.55 2.37
C LEU A 116 5.60 4.42 1.20
N ILE A 117 6.03 5.65 1.48
CA ILE A 117 6.59 6.55 0.46
C ILE A 117 7.86 5.96 -0.16
N ASP A 118 8.77 5.42 0.65
CA ASP A 118 10.01 4.78 0.18
C ASP A 118 9.69 3.54 -0.69
N ALA A 119 8.71 2.73 -0.29
CA ALA A 119 8.27 1.57 -1.07
C ALA A 119 7.74 1.98 -2.46
N ILE A 120 6.89 3.01 -2.54
CA ILE A 120 6.39 3.53 -3.83
C ILE A 120 7.54 4.01 -4.72
N GLU A 121 8.52 4.72 -4.16
CA GLU A 121 9.69 5.18 -4.91
C GLU A 121 10.52 4.02 -5.45
N ARG A 122 10.79 3.00 -4.62
CA ARG A 122 11.56 1.82 -5.01
C ARG A 122 10.89 1.04 -6.12
N VAL A 123 9.57 0.83 -5.99
CA VAL A 123 8.76 0.17 -7.02
C VAL A 123 8.83 0.94 -8.33
N SER A 124 8.61 2.26 -8.29
CA SER A 124 8.69 3.13 -9.47
C SER A 124 10.06 3.14 -10.16
N ARG A 125 11.13 2.93 -9.39
CA ARG A 125 12.51 2.93 -9.89
C ARG A 125 13.02 1.56 -10.32
N ALA A 126 12.26 0.50 -10.03
CA ALA A 126 12.74 -0.87 -10.08
C ALA A 126 14.08 -1.05 -9.31
N GLU A 127 14.24 -0.38 -8.17
CA GLU A 127 15.48 -0.38 -7.38
C GLU A 127 15.28 -1.04 -6.01
N HIS A 128 16.04 -2.10 -5.73
CA HIS A 128 15.99 -2.84 -4.46
C HIS A 128 17.10 -2.42 -3.45
N SER A 129 18.13 -1.69 -3.91
CA SER A 129 19.31 -1.27 -3.11
C SER A 129 19.98 -2.37 -2.27
N LEU A 130 19.91 -3.63 -2.75
CA LEU A 130 20.55 -4.79 -2.11
C LEU A 130 21.94 -5.00 -2.71
N ASN A 131 22.91 -5.39 -1.88
CA ASN A 131 24.25 -5.71 -2.36
C ASN A 131 24.29 -7.05 -3.11
N ALA A 132 25.37 -7.29 -3.84
CA ALA A 132 25.54 -8.49 -4.67
C ALA A 132 25.50 -9.81 -3.86
N VAL A 133 25.97 -9.78 -2.61
CA VAL A 133 25.95 -10.96 -1.73
C VAL A 133 24.51 -11.32 -1.36
N SER A 134 23.71 -10.34 -0.93
CA SER A 134 22.29 -10.53 -0.62
C SER A 134 21.51 -11.04 -1.82
N LEU A 135 21.76 -10.50 -3.02
CA LEU A 135 21.12 -10.97 -4.25
C LEU A 135 21.49 -12.42 -4.57
N ALA A 136 22.75 -12.79 -4.40
CA ALA A 136 23.21 -14.16 -4.64
C ALA A 136 22.58 -15.18 -3.67
N GLU A 137 22.33 -14.79 -2.41
CA GLU A 137 21.62 -15.63 -1.46
C GLU A 137 20.12 -15.71 -1.77
N LEU A 138 19.47 -14.59 -2.10
CA LEU A 138 18.05 -14.57 -2.48
C LEU A 138 17.76 -15.40 -3.73
N ALA A 139 18.69 -15.45 -4.68
CA ALA A 139 18.58 -16.28 -5.88
C ALA A 139 18.56 -17.80 -5.60
N LYS A 140 18.92 -18.23 -4.38
CA LYS A 140 18.86 -19.65 -3.98
C LYS A 140 17.50 -20.07 -3.43
N LEU A 141 16.58 -19.14 -3.19
CA LEU A 141 15.22 -19.46 -2.75
C LEU A 141 14.49 -20.23 -3.85
N LYS A 142 13.96 -21.41 -3.51
CA LYS A 142 13.28 -22.33 -4.46
C LYS A 142 11.78 -22.41 -4.26
N GLU A 143 11.29 -21.88 -3.16
CA GLU A 143 9.90 -21.93 -2.75
C GLU A 143 9.37 -20.50 -2.61
N PRO A 144 8.06 -20.27 -2.80
CA PRO A 144 7.45 -18.99 -2.49
C PRO A 144 7.71 -18.63 -1.02
N THR A 145 8.34 -17.48 -0.80
CA THR A 145 8.70 -16.99 0.54
C THR A 145 7.91 -15.73 0.85
N GLU A 146 7.23 -15.72 1.99
CA GLU A 146 6.56 -14.55 2.55
C GLU A 146 7.40 -13.97 3.69
N VAL A 147 7.56 -12.65 3.71
CA VAL A 147 8.24 -11.92 4.79
C VAL A 147 7.23 -10.99 5.44
N MET A 148 6.93 -11.25 6.72
CA MET A 148 6.05 -10.40 7.53
C MET A 148 6.88 -9.56 8.49
N VAL A 149 6.67 -8.25 8.44
CA VAL A 149 7.26 -7.29 9.39
C VAL A 149 6.14 -6.70 10.23
N PHE A 150 6.16 -6.98 11.53
CA PHE A 150 5.18 -6.45 12.47
C PHE A 150 5.70 -5.13 13.04
N ALA A 151 4.95 -4.05 12.83
CA ALA A 151 5.31 -2.71 13.25
C ALA A 151 4.14 -2.01 13.96
N THR A 152 4.45 -0.95 14.68
CA THR A 152 3.47 -0.05 15.31
C THR A 152 3.75 1.38 14.86
N PRO A 153 2.72 2.20 14.54
CA PRO A 153 2.89 3.56 14.01
C PRO A 153 3.34 4.60 15.05
N THR A 154 4.07 4.18 16.09
CA THR A 154 4.54 5.02 17.22
C THR A 154 5.78 5.83 16.88
#